data_AF-A0A401FWB4-F1
#
_entry.id   AF-A0A401FWB4-F1
#
_cell.length_a   1.000
_cell.length_b   1.000
_cell.length_c   1.000
_cell.angle_alpha   90.00
_cell.angle_beta   90.00
_cell.angle_gamma   90.00
#
_symmetry.space_group_name_H-M   'P 1'
#
loop_
_entity.id
_entity.type
_entity.pdbx_description
1 polymer ?
#
loop_
_entity_poly.entity_id
_entity_poly.type
_entity_poly.pdbx_seq_one_letter_code
_entity_poly.pdbx_strand_id
1 'polypeptide(L)'
;MDLNLTDNLGYLQQVNRVRNCLEHRAGIVSKKDCDENKNYMSIIFRYPKVSSQKGEISPTSEIKGKQNPSIEFKDEVKKFRLNQKIHFNFDENNKLLFSINICFKYIIDGIYDIMNIDQNKTETIIVEK
;
A
#
# COMPACT_ATOMS: atom_id res chain seq x y z
N MET A 1 7.97 -10.26 -16.34
CA MET A 1 7.89 -9.65 -15.00
C MET A 1 6.65 -8.77 -14.94
N ASP A 2 5.50 -9.26 -15.43
CA ASP A 2 4.30 -8.44 -15.70
C ASP A 2 3.24 -8.49 -14.59
N LEU A 3 3.47 -9.30 -13.56
CA LEU A 3 2.48 -9.59 -12.51
C LEU A 3 2.28 -8.48 -11.47
N ASN A 4 2.95 -7.33 -11.58
CA ASN A 4 2.89 -6.31 -10.52
C ASN A 4 2.20 -5.00 -10.94
N LEU A 5 2.26 -4.54 -12.19
CA LEU A 5 1.74 -3.21 -12.52
C LEU A 5 0.20 -3.13 -12.44
N THR A 6 -0.50 -4.13 -13.00
CA THR A 6 -1.97 -4.21 -12.99
C THR A 6 -2.54 -4.25 -11.58
N ASP A 7 -1.91 -5.03 -10.69
CA ASP A 7 -2.35 -5.15 -9.30
C ASP A 7 -2.16 -3.84 -8.53
N ASN A 8 -1.03 -3.14 -8.73
CA ASN A 8 -0.77 -1.84 -8.11
C ASN A 8 -1.72 -0.75 -8.66
N LEU A 9 -2.04 -0.76 -9.96
CA LEU A 9 -3.05 0.13 -10.53
C LEU A 9 -4.45 -0.15 -9.96
N GLY A 10 -4.81 -1.43 -9.81
CA GLY A 10 -6.06 -1.84 -9.16
C GLY A 10 -6.13 -1.38 -7.71
N TYR A 11 -5.01 -1.44 -6.97
CA TYR A 11 -4.92 -0.89 -5.62
C TYR A 11 -5.12 0.63 -5.61
N LEU A 12 -4.44 1.39 -6.47
CA LEU A 12 -4.63 2.84 -6.55
C LEU A 12 -6.07 3.24 -6.88
N GLN A 13 -6.77 2.44 -7.70
CA GLN A 13 -8.20 2.62 -7.93
C GLN A 13 -9.02 2.42 -6.65
N GLN A 14 -8.70 1.41 -5.82
CA GLN A 14 -9.35 1.22 -4.51
C GLN A 14 -9.14 2.44 -3.60
N VAL A 15 -7.90 2.92 -3.48
CA VAL A 15 -7.56 4.11 -2.69
C VAL A 15 -8.30 5.35 -3.21
N ASN A 16 -8.38 5.52 -4.52
CA ASN A 16 -9.10 6.63 -5.14
C ASN A 16 -10.61 6.58 -4.84
N ARG A 17 -11.22 5.38 -4.78
CA ARG A 17 -12.62 5.24 -4.34
C ARG A 17 -12.80 5.69 -2.88
N VAL A 18 -11.89 5.29 -1.99
CA VAL A 18 -11.88 5.72 -0.58
C VAL A 18 -11.76 7.25 -0.49
N ARG A 19 -10.81 7.85 -1.22
CA ARG A 19 -10.63 9.32 -1.28
C ARG A 19 -11.91 10.01 -1.73
N ASN A 20 -12.50 9.58 -2.85
CA ASN A 20 -13.72 10.17 -3.39
C ASN A 20 -14.91 10.05 -2.41
N CYS A 21 -14.97 8.97 -1.63
CA CYS A 21 -15.98 8.81 -0.60
C CYS A 21 -15.77 9.79 0.56
N LEU A 22 -14.52 9.98 1.01
CA LEU A 22 -14.16 10.97 2.03
C LEU A 22 -14.48 12.40 1.57
N GLU A 23 -14.06 12.78 0.36
CA GLU A 23 -14.19 14.13 -0.19
C GLU A 23 -15.63 14.54 -0.50
N HIS A 24 -16.42 13.64 -1.10
CA HIS A 24 -17.71 14.02 -1.67
C HIS A 24 -18.92 13.43 -0.94
N ARG A 25 -18.70 12.54 0.03
CA ARG A 25 -19.77 11.83 0.76
C ARG A 25 -19.56 11.85 2.28
N ALA A 26 -18.72 12.76 2.78
CA ALA A 26 -18.34 12.85 4.19
C ALA A 26 -17.82 11.54 4.79
N GLY A 27 -17.25 10.68 3.93
CA GLY A 27 -16.77 9.34 4.28
C GLY A 27 -17.86 8.29 4.43
N ILE A 28 -19.12 8.54 4.05
CA ILE A 28 -20.20 7.54 4.10
C ILE A 28 -20.23 6.74 2.80
N VAL A 29 -20.02 5.42 2.89
CA VAL A 29 -19.99 4.53 1.73
C VAL A 29 -21.34 4.47 1.05
N SER A 30 -21.36 4.77 -0.25
CA SER A 30 -22.53 4.67 -1.12
C SER A 30 -22.42 3.48 -2.07
N LYS A 31 -23.51 3.13 -2.75
CA LYS A 31 -23.54 1.94 -3.63
C LYS A 31 -22.50 1.99 -4.76
N LYS A 32 -22.14 3.20 -5.24
CA LYS A 32 -21.11 3.42 -6.27
C LYS A 32 -19.68 3.22 -5.77
N ASP A 33 -19.46 3.21 -4.47
CA ASP A 33 -18.14 3.01 -3.86
C ASP A 33 -17.85 1.52 -3.64
N CYS A 34 -18.89 0.69 -3.62
CA CYS A 34 -18.79 -0.75 -3.39
C CYS A 34 -18.00 -1.44 -4.49
N ASP A 35 -17.33 -2.53 -4.11
CA ASP A 35 -16.76 -3.47 -5.07
C ASP A 35 -17.87 -4.04 -5.97
N GLU A 36 -17.49 -4.42 -7.19
CA GLU A 36 -18.41 -4.97 -8.18
C GLU A 36 -19.16 -6.19 -7.62
N ASN A 37 -20.50 -6.18 -7.77
CA ASN A 37 -21.40 -7.20 -7.25
C ASN A 37 -21.37 -7.39 -5.72
N LYS A 38 -20.85 -6.42 -4.95
CA LYS A 38 -20.82 -6.47 -3.48
C LYS A 38 -21.62 -5.33 -2.82
N ASN A 39 -21.82 -5.47 -1.52
CA ASN A 39 -22.43 -4.46 -0.64
C ASN A 39 -21.41 -3.84 0.33
N TYR A 40 -20.13 -3.87 -0.05
CA TYR A 40 -19.05 -3.25 0.68
C TYR A 40 -18.00 -2.71 -0.30
N MET A 41 -17.29 -1.68 0.13
CA MET A 41 -16.03 -1.23 -0.46
C MET A 41 -14.89 -1.92 0.27
N SER A 42 -13.88 -2.43 -0.45
CA SER A 42 -12.66 -2.95 0.17
C SER A 42 -11.42 -2.13 -0.19
N ILE A 43 -10.46 -2.15 0.73
CA ILE A 43 -9.10 -1.68 0.54
C ILE A 43 -8.12 -2.74 1.06
N ILE A 44 -7.09 -3.03 0.29
CA ILE A 44 -6.06 -4.02 0.61
C ILE A 44 -4.82 -3.30 1.13
N PHE A 45 -4.44 -3.53 2.38
CA PHE A 45 -3.17 -3.04 2.90
C PHE A 45 -2.07 -4.07 2.68
N ARG A 46 -1.01 -3.71 1.96
CA ARG A 46 0.22 -4.48 1.83
C ARG A 46 1.31 -3.85 2.68
N TYR A 47 1.79 -4.55 3.70
CA TYR A 47 2.79 -4.03 4.63
C TYR A 47 3.78 -5.10 5.10
N PRO A 48 5.00 -4.72 5.52
CA PRO A 48 5.97 -5.63 6.08
C PRO A 48 5.51 -6.00 7.48
N LYS A 49 5.37 -7.28 7.69
CA LYS A 49 5.26 -7.86 9.01
C LYS A 49 6.62 -8.42 9.40
N VAL A 50 7.15 -7.89 10.49
CA VAL A 50 8.37 -8.42 11.10
C VAL A 50 7.95 -9.56 12.02
N SER A 51 8.41 -10.76 11.71
CA SER A 51 8.12 -11.97 12.49
C SER A 51 9.40 -12.47 13.15
N SER A 52 9.27 -13.02 14.35
CA SER A 52 10.33 -13.76 15.03
C SER A 52 9.83 -15.12 15.48
N GLN A 53 10.74 -15.96 15.99
CA GLN A 53 10.40 -17.24 16.62
C GLN A 53 9.40 -17.10 17.79
N LYS A 54 9.21 -15.89 18.35
CA LYS A 54 8.27 -15.62 19.45
C LYS A 54 6.97 -14.94 19.01
N GLY A 55 6.78 -14.70 17.72
CA GLY A 55 5.59 -14.06 17.15
C GLY A 55 5.88 -12.76 16.41
N GLU A 56 4.82 -12.00 16.14
CA GLU A 56 4.87 -10.71 15.46
C GLU A 56 5.56 -9.65 16.32
N ILE A 57 6.51 -8.96 15.71
CA ILE A 57 7.23 -7.86 16.32
C ILE A 57 6.62 -6.56 15.80
N SER A 58 6.13 -5.71 16.71
CA SER A 58 5.71 -4.36 16.35
C SER A 58 6.89 -3.58 15.76
N PRO A 59 6.66 -2.73 14.74
CA PRO A 59 7.71 -1.85 14.21
C PRO A 59 8.32 -0.90 15.26
N THR A 60 7.67 -0.73 16.42
CA THR A 60 8.17 0.07 17.56
C THR A 60 8.86 -0.75 18.65
N SER A 61 8.95 -2.07 18.52
CA SER A 61 9.55 -2.93 19.54
C SER A 61 11.08 -2.84 19.51
N GLU A 62 11.71 -2.61 20.67
CA GLU A 62 13.16 -2.79 20.83
C GLU A 62 13.52 -4.28 20.72
N ILE A 63 14.06 -4.69 19.58
CA ILE A 63 14.56 -6.07 19.41
C ILE A 63 15.90 -6.18 20.15
N LYS A 64 15.89 -6.69 21.38
CA LYS A 64 17.11 -7.03 22.13
C LYS A 64 17.46 -8.52 21.96
N GLY A 65 18.71 -8.81 21.59
CA GLY A 65 19.26 -10.17 21.45
C GLY A 65 19.32 -10.71 20.02
N LYS A 66 20.00 -11.87 19.84
CA LYS A 66 20.19 -12.60 18.56
C LYS A 66 18.89 -13.21 18.00
N GLN A 67 17.84 -12.42 17.87
CA GLN A 67 16.70 -12.83 17.06
C GLN A 67 17.03 -12.52 15.61
N ASN A 68 16.87 -13.50 14.72
CA ASN A 68 16.91 -13.29 13.28
C ASN A 68 15.47 -12.96 12.85
N PRO A 69 15.07 -11.67 12.78
CA PRO A 69 13.75 -11.33 12.28
C PRO A 69 13.63 -11.74 10.81
N SER A 70 12.50 -12.32 10.43
CA SER A 70 12.09 -12.43 9.04
C SER A 70 11.13 -11.29 8.71
N ILE A 71 11.30 -10.69 7.53
CA ILE A 71 10.36 -9.71 7.00
C ILE A 71 9.51 -10.42 5.97
N GLU A 72 8.20 -10.49 6.23
CA GLU A 72 7.21 -11.04 5.32
C GLU A 72 6.25 -9.95 4.92
N PHE A 73 5.94 -9.81 3.63
CA PHE A 73 4.85 -8.93 3.21
C PHE A 73 3.52 -9.61 3.43
N LYS A 74 2.58 -8.91 4.06
CA LYS A 74 1.21 -9.38 4.26
C LYS A 74 0.20 -8.45 3.63
N ASP A 75 -0.83 -9.07 3.07
CA ASP A 75 -2.01 -8.41 2.54
C ASP A 75 -3.15 -8.53 3.57
N GLU A 76 -3.68 -7.41 4.01
CA GLU A 76 -4.81 -7.32 4.95
C GLU A 76 -5.97 -6.58 4.29
N VAL A 77 -7.17 -7.14 4.33
CA VAL A 77 -8.34 -6.54 3.67
C VAL A 77 -9.23 -5.84 4.70
N LYS A 78 -9.35 -4.52 4.59
CA LYS A 78 -10.36 -3.74 5.32
C LYS A 78 -11.60 -3.56 4.45
N LYS A 79 -12.77 -3.81 5.04
CA LYS A 79 -14.07 -3.68 4.37
C LYS A 79 -14.93 -2.62 5.05
N PHE A 80 -15.60 -1.81 4.25
CA PHE A 80 -16.57 -0.83 4.68
C PHE A 80 -17.91 -1.15 4.03
N ARG A 81 -18.93 -1.47 4.85
CA ARG A 81 -20.27 -1.80 4.36
C ARG A 81 -20.96 -0.55 3.79
N LEU A 82 -21.99 -0.76 2.98
CA LEU A 82 -22.89 0.31 2.55
C LEU A 82 -23.40 1.11 3.76
N ASN A 83 -23.44 2.43 3.64
CA ASN A 83 -23.80 3.41 4.67
C ASN A 83 -22.87 3.44 5.91
N GLN A 84 -21.76 2.70 5.89
CA GLN A 84 -20.75 2.80 6.93
C GLN A 84 -19.87 4.04 6.71
N LYS A 85 -19.52 4.74 7.79
CA LYS A 85 -18.50 5.78 7.75
C LYS A 85 -17.11 5.17 7.71
N ILE A 86 -16.29 5.60 6.76
CA ILE A 86 -14.89 5.24 6.65
C ILE A 86 -14.15 5.78 7.87
N HIS A 87 -13.38 4.91 8.48
CA HIS A 87 -12.53 5.22 9.62
C HIS A 87 -11.28 4.34 9.55
N PHE A 88 -10.13 4.98 9.71
CA PHE A 88 -8.84 4.34 9.85
C PHE A 88 -8.25 4.72 11.19
N ASN A 89 -7.80 3.72 11.95
CA ASN A 89 -6.99 3.97 13.13
C ASN A 89 -5.53 4.31 12.75
N PHE A 90 -4.69 4.61 13.74
CA PHE A 90 -3.30 5.00 13.50
C PHE A 90 -2.48 3.92 12.78
N ASP A 91 -2.64 2.65 13.16
CA ASP A 91 -1.95 1.52 12.53
C ASP A 91 -2.39 1.33 11.08
N GLU A 92 -3.70 1.39 10.81
CA GLU A 92 -4.27 1.30 9.47
C GLU A 92 -3.79 2.44 8.56
N ASN A 93 -3.62 3.66 9.09
CA ASN A 93 -3.05 4.78 8.34
C ASN A 93 -1.58 4.53 7.98
N ASN A 94 -0.77 3.97 8.88
CA ASN A 94 0.61 3.60 8.58
C ASN A 94 0.69 2.52 7.50
N LYS A 95 -0.16 1.49 7.61
CA LYS A 95 -0.27 0.44 6.60
C LYS A 95 -0.70 0.99 5.23
N LEU A 96 -1.65 1.92 5.21
CA LEU A 96 -2.10 2.61 4.00
C LEU A 96 -0.96 3.39 3.34
N LEU A 97 -0.23 4.22 4.09
CA LEU A 97 0.91 4.98 3.57
C LEU A 97 1.99 4.07 3.01
N PHE A 98 2.31 2.99 3.71
CA PHE A 98 3.29 2.01 3.24
C PHE A 98 2.86 1.33 1.95
N SER A 99 1.59 0.89 1.87
CA SER A 99 1.02 0.26 0.68
C SER A 99 1.09 1.18 -0.54
N ILE A 100 0.78 2.47 -0.38
CA ILE A 100 0.87 3.49 -1.44
C ILE A 100 2.32 3.64 -1.91
N ASN A 101 3.29 3.70 -0.97
CA ASN A 101 4.71 3.82 -1.31
C ASN A 101 5.22 2.62 -2.12
N ILE A 102 4.82 1.39 -1.76
CA ILE A 102 5.15 0.21 -2.56
C ILE A 102 4.59 0.35 -3.98
N CYS A 103 3.32 0.76 -4.11
CA CYS A 103 2.68 0.88 -5.41
C CYS A 103 3.41 1.90 -6.30
N PHE A 104 3.82 3.04 -5.75
CA PHE A 104 4.61 4.02 -6.50
C PHE A 104 5.98 3.48 -6.89
N LYS A 105 6.68 2.75 -6.02
CA LYS A 105 7.94 2.11 -6.39
C LYS A 105 7.76 1.17 -7.59
N TYR A 106 6.75 0.30 -7.57
CA TYR A 106 6.49 -0.60 -8.69
C TYR A 106 6.13 0.11 -9.99
N ILE A 107 5.37 1.21 -9.91
CA ILE A 107 5.04 2.02 -11.10
C ILE A 107 6.29 2.66 -11.68
N ILE A 108 7.12 3.28 -10.82
CA ILE A 108 8.39 3.89 -11.21
C ILE A 108 9.32 2.84 -11.83
N ASP A 109 9.41 1.67 -11.22
CA ASP A 109 10.25 0.58 -11.72
C ASP A 109 9.77 0.09 -13.08
N GLY A 110 8.45 -0.08 -13.25
CA GLY A 110 7.87 -0.43 -14.54
C GLY A 110 8.14 0.63 -15.61
N ILE A 111 8.13 1.92 -15.28
CA ILE A 111 8.48 2.99 -16.22
C ILE A 111 9.95 2.87 -16.63
N TYR A 112 10.87 2.71 -15.67
CA TYR A 112 12.29 2.55 -15.97
C TYR A 112 12.57 1.31 -16.83
N ASP A 113 11.90 0.20 -16.54
CA ASP A 113 12.00 -1.04 -17.33
C ASP A 113 11.53 -0.80 -18.77
N ILE A 114 10.37 -0.14 -18.96
CA ILE A 114 9.84 0.20 -20.29
C ILE A 114 10.80 1.11 -21.05
N MET A 115 11.44 2.05 -20.35
CA MET A 115 12.40 3.00 -20.94
C MET A 115 13.81 2.43 -21.11
N ASN A 116 14.07 1.18 -20.69
CA ASN A 116 15.41 0.56 -20.63
C ASN A 116 16.44 1.41 -19.87
N ILE A 117 16.02 2.10 -18.81
CA ILE A 117 16.89 2.90 -17.96
C ILE A 117 17.43 2.01 -16.84
N ASP A 118 18.76 1.94 -16.71
CA ASP A 118 19.41 1.27 -15.59
C ASP A 118 19.27 2.10 -14.32
N GLN A 119 18.36 1.69 -13.44
CA GLN A 119 18.08 2.34 -12.16
C GLN A 119 19.29 2.39 -11.20
N ASN A 120 20.32 1.58 -11.45
CA ASN A 120 21.53 1.53 -10.62
C ASN A 120 22.63 2.48 -11.11
N LYS A 121 22.43 3.13 -12.26
CA LYS A 121 23.33 4.18 -12.75
C LYS A 121 22.78 5.54 -12.36
N THR A 122 23.31 6.12 -11.28
CA THR A 122 23.09 7.52 -10.95
C THR A 122 23.77 8.38 -12.03
N GLU A 123 23.03 9.28 -12.69
CA GLU A 123 23.66 10.27 -13.58
C GLU A 123 24.60 11.15 -12.75
N THR A 124 25.89 11.14 -13.10
CA THR A 124 26.86 12.07 -12.54
C THR A 124 26.47 13.47 -13.01
N ILE A 125 25.96 14.31 -12.10
CA ILE A 125 25.74 15.73 -12.40
C ILE A 125 27.11 16.36 -12.62
N ILE A 126 27.47 16.61 -13.88
CA ILE A 126 28.66 17.37 -14.24
C ILE A 126 28.32 18.84 -13.96
N VAL A 127 28.81 19.35 -12.84
CA VAL A 127 28.75 20.79 -12.57
C VAL A 127 29.86 21.44 -13.39
N GLU A 128 29.51 22.04 -14.53
CA GLU A 128 30.43 22.93 -15.25
C GLU A 128 30.76 24.12 -14.32
N LYS A 129 32.05 24.34 -14.08
CA LYS A 129 32.60 25.44 -13.29
C LYS A 129 32.91 26.64 -14.15
#